data_AF-A4KCS8-F1
#
_entry.id   AF-A4KCS8-F1
#
_cell.length_a   1.000
_cell.length_b   1.000
_cell.length_c   1.000
_cell.angle_alpha   90.00
_cell.angle_beta   90.00
_cell.angle_gamma   90.00
#
_symmetry.space_group_name_H-M   'P 1'
#
loop_
_entity.id
_entity.type
_entity.pdbx_description
1 polymer ?
#
loop_
_entity_poly.entity_id
_entity_poly.type
_entity_poly.pdbx_seq_one_letter_code
_entity_poly.pdbx_strand_id
1 'polypeptide(L)'
;RLVSSMYLAVISLYLIAPVFSIINQSKDFLYSMIFPFDSDPLYLFVPLLLTNVWVGLVIDTMMFGETNLLCELIVHLNGSYLLLKRDLQLAIEKILVARDRPHMAKQLKVLIIKTLRKNVALNQFGQQLEAQYTVRVFIMFAFAAGLLCALSFKAYT
;
A
#
# COMPACT_ATOMS: atom_id res chain seq x y z
N ARG A 1 -4.12 10.77 0.52
CA ARG A 1 -3.90 11.86 1.51
C ARG A 1 -3.56 11.30 2.87
N LEU A 2 -4.38 10.42 3.47
CA LEU A 2 -4.10 9.79 4.78
C LEU A 2 -2.78 9.00 4.82
N VAL A 3 -2.51 8.19 3.79
CA VAL A 3 -1.27 7.39 3.72
C VAL A 3 -0.02 8.28 3.61
N SER A 4 -0.10 9.37 2.84
CA SER A 4 0.99 10.33 2.71
C SER A 4 1.24 11.10 4.01
N SER A 5 0.20 11.44 4.78
CA SER A 5 0.38 12.06 6.11
C SER A 5 0.97 11.09 7.13
N MET A 6 0.61 9.80 7.09
CA MET A 6 1.22 8.79 7.97
C MET A 6 2.69 8.58 7.64
N TYR A 7 3.05 8.49 6.35
CA TYR A 7 4.44 8.42 5.92
C TYR A 7 5.26 9.64 6.36
N LEU A 8 4.69 10.84 6.25
CA LEU A 8 5.35 12.08 6.67
C LEU A 8 5.52 12.16 8.20
N ALA A 9 4.57 11.62 8.96
CA ALA A 9 4.68 11.48 10.42
C ALA A 9 5.75 10.45 10.84
N VAL A 10 5.92 9.38 10.07
CA VAL A 10 6.98 8.39 10.32
C VAL A 10 8.35 9.02 10.06
N ILE A 11 8.55 9.68 8.91
CA ILE A 11 9.81 10.37 8.60
C ILE A 11 10.15 11.43 9.66
N SER A 12 9.16 12.22 10.10
CA SER A 12 9.42 13.22 11.13
C SER A 12 9.86 12.58 12.45
N LEU A 13 9.29 11.43 12.82
CA LEU A 13 9.70 10.68 14.00
C LEU A 13 11.15 10.17 13.90
N TYR A 14 11.56 9.66 12.73
CA TYR A 14 12.95 9.24 12.47
C TYR A 14 13.96 10.39 12.47
N LEU A 15 13.53 11.62 12.16
CA LEU A 15 14.39 12.81 12.24
C LEU A 15 14.43 13.39 13.66
N ILE A 16 13.35 13.31 14.42
CA ILE A 16 13.23 13.86 15.77
C ILE A 16 13.96 12.98 16.80
N ALA A 17 13.82 11.67 16.73
CA ALA A 17 14.46 10.72 17.65
C ALA A 17 15.99 10.89 17.78
N PRO A 18 16.79 11.00 16.70
CA PRO A 18 18.23 11.23 16.78
C PRO A 18 18.58 12.61 17.37
N VAL A 19 17.77 13.64 17.13
CA VAL A 19 17.98 14.98 17.71
C VAL A 19 17.81 14.94 19.23
N PHE A 20 16.78 14.23 19.72
CA PHE A 20 16.60 14.04 21.16
C PHE A 20 17.74 13.22 21.79
N SER A 21 18.21 12.16 21.13
CA SER A 21 19.35 11.36 21.61
C SER A 21 20.64 12.19 21.76
N ILE A 22 20.93 13.07 20.79
CA ILE A 22 22.10 13.96 20.85
C ILE A 22 21.97 14.99 21.97
N ILE A 23 20.78 15.59 22.15
CA ILE A 23 20.52 16.58 23.22
C ILE A 23 20.64 15.94 24.60
N ASN A 24 20.18 14.70 24.75
CA ASN A 24 20.07 14.03 26.03
C ASN A 24 21.33 13.22 26.41
N GLN A 25 22.40 13.31 25.60
CA GLN A 25 23.67 12.56 25.69
C GLN A 25 23.53 11.04 25.90
N SER A 26 22.34 10.51 25.69
CA SER A 26 22.04 9.08 25.67
C SER A 26 22.46 8.62 24.29
N LYS A 27 23.61 7.95 24.18
CA LYS A 27 24.14 7.40 22.91
C LYS A 27 23.34 6.17 22.48
N ASP A 28 22.03 6.30 22.46
CA ASP A 28 21.10 5.25 22.11
C ASP A 28 20.88 5.29 20.60
N PHE A 29 21.37 4.25 19.92
CA PHE A 29 21.05 4.03 18.52
C PHE A 29 19.56 3.71 18.37
N LEU A 30 18.96 4.17 17.28
CA LEU A 30 17.54 3.98 16.98
C LEU A 30 17.18 2.49 16.85
N TYR A 31 18.14 1.68 16.40
CA TYR A 31 18.13 0.23 16.51
C TYR A 31 19.27 -0.22 17.42
N SER A 32 18.99 -1.13 18.36
CA SER A 32 20.04 -1.72 19.21
C SER A 32 21.02 -2.51 18.34
N MET A 33 22.24 -2.02 18.24
CA MET A 33 23.33 -2.61 17.45
C MET A 33 24.54 -2.81 18.37
N ILE A 34 25.17 -3.98 18.26
CA ILE A 34 26.41 -4.29 18.98
C ILE A 34 27.56 -4.06 18.01
N PHE A 35 28.38 -3.04 18.27
CA PHE A 35 29.56 -2.75 17.44
C PHE A 35 30.81 -3.43 18.02
N PRO A 36 31.68 -4.03 17.19
CA PRO A 36 32.95 -4.60 17.63
C PRO A 36 34.04 -3.53 17.87
N PHE A 37 33.70 -2.24 17.72
CA PHE A 37 34.60 -1.09 17.90
C PHE A 37 33.96 -0.07 18.84
N ASP A 38 34.82 0.75 19.45
CA ASP A 38 34.41 1.75 20.42
C ASP A 38 33.66 2.90 19.71
N SER A 39 32.33 2.93 19.87
CA SER A 39 31.43 3.90 19.24
C SER A 39 31.27 5.19 20.05
N ASP A 40 32.01 5.32 21.15
CA ASP A 40 31.97 6.49 22.02
C ASP A 40 32.39 7.84 21.40
N PRO A 41 33.33 7.92 20.45
CA PRO A 41 33.70 9.21 19.87
C PRO A 41 32.60 9.79 18.98
N LEU A 42 32.26 11.07 19.20
CA LEU A 42 31.21 11.80 18.47
C LEU A 42 31.39 11.78 16.94
N TYR A 43 32.62 11.82 16.44
CA TYR A 43 32.91 11.79 15.00
C TYR A 43 32.56 10.45 14.35
N LEU A 44 32.52 9.37 15.14
CA LEU A 44 32.15 8.01 14.71
C LEU A 44 30.65 7.80 14.94
N PHE A 45 30.12 8.29 16.06
CA PHE A 45 28.70 8.19 16.41
C PHE A 45 27.77 8.85 15.38
N VAL A 46 28.06 10.08 14.94
CA VAL A 46 27.16 10.84 14.04
C VAL A 46 26.98 10.17 12.67
N PRO A 47 28.04 9.75 11.94
CA PRO A 47 27.87 9.02 10.68
C PRO A 47 27.15 7.67 10.85
N LEU A 48 27.40 6.96 11.95
CA LEU A 48 26.72 5.70 12.24
C LEU A 48 25.22 5.90 12.48
N LEU A 49 24.86 6.92 13.25
CA LEU A 49 23.48 7.29 13.52
C LEU A 49 22.75 7.74 12.24
N LEU A 50 23.40 8.53 11.37
CA LEU A 50 22.85 8.89 10.06
C LEU A 50 22.62 7.66 9.16
N THR A 51 23.56 6.71 9.16
CA THR A 51 23.42 5.46 8.39
C THR A 51 22.27 4.61 8.93
N ASN A 52 22.11 4.56 10.25
CA ASN A 52 21.03 3.85 10.92
C ASN A 52 19.63 4.42 10.56
N VAL A 53 19.51 5.75 10.59
CA VAL A 53 18.30 6.47 10.14
C VAL A 53 18.05 6.23 8.65
N TRP A 54 19.10 6.26 7.83
CA TRP A 54 18.99 6.01 6.39
C TRP A 54 18.44 4.60 6.09
N VAL A 55 18.96 3.57 6.77
CA VAL A 55 18.46 2.20 6.63
C VAL A 55 16.98 2.10 7.01
N GLY A 56 16.58 2.73 8.13
CA GLY A 56 15.16 2.80 8.51
C GLY A 56 14.29 3.45 7.44
N LEU A 57 14.73 4.58 6.89
CA LEU A 57 14.03 5.28 5.82
C LEU A 57 13.88 4.43 4.56
N VAL A 58 14.92 3.69 4.17
CA VAL A 58 14.90 2.80 2.99
C VAL A 58 13.92 1.65 3.20
N ILE A 59 13.89 1.04 4.38
CA ILE A 59 12.96 -0.07 4.68
C ILE A 59 11.51 0.43 4.66
N ASP A 60 11.25 1.55 5.33
CA ASP A 60 9.89 2.10 5.42
C ASP A 60 9.38 2.59 4.06
N THR A 61 10.22 3.24 3.26
CA THR A 61 9.86 3.62 1.89
C THR A 61 9.46 2.42 1.04
N MET A 62 10.21 1.32 1.11
CA MET A 62 9.87 0.11 0.37
C MET A 62 8.53 -0.50 0.84
N MET A 63 8.30 -0.61 2.15
CA MET A 63 7.03 -1.12 2.68
C MET A 63 5.83 -0.23 2.30
N PHE A 64 5.97 1.09 2.40
CA PHE A 64 4.91 2.03 2.00
C PHE A 64 4.70 2.04 0.47
N GLY A 65 5.76 1.84 -0.31
CA GLY A 65 5.67 1.75 -1.77
C GLY A 65 4.82 0.56 -2.22
N GLU A 66 5.08 -0.64 -1.68
CA GLU A 66 4.32 -1.85 -2.03
C GLU A 66 2.85 -1.75 -1.65
N THR A 67 2.56 -1.25 -0.44
CA THR A 67 1.17 -1.11 0.05
C THR A 67 0.39 -0.05 -0.72
N ASN A 68 1.02 1.07 -1.10
CA ASN A 68 0.39 2.08 -1.95
C ASN A 68 0.07 1.55 -3.34
N LEU A 69 1.00 0.83 -3.96
CA LEU A 69 0.81 0.24 -5.29
C LEU A 69 -0.36 -0.75 -5.27
N LEU A 70 -0.44 -1.62 -4.27
CA LEU A 70 -1.57 -2.53 -4.10
C LEU A 70 -2.91 -1.77 -3.96
N CYS A 71 -2.94 -0.70 -3.17
CA CYS A 71 -4.12 0.14 -3.02
C CYS A 71 -4.55 0.76 -4.34
N GLU A 72 -3.61 1.31 -5.10
CA GLU A 72 -3.88 1.90 -6.41
C GLU A 72 -4.45 0.88 -7.40
N LEU A 73 -3.89 -0.33 -7.45
CA LEU A 73 -4.40 -1.40 -8.33
C LEU A 73 -5.82 -1.84 -7.94
N ILE A 74 -6.12 -1.96 -6.64
CA ILE A 74 -7.47 -2.29 -6.16
C ILE A 74 -8.47 -1.19 -6.50
N VAL A 75 -8.08 0.08 -6.30
CA VAL A 75 -8.92 1.24 -6.64
C VAL A 75 -9.16 1.30 -8.15
N HIS A 76 -8.13 1.05 -8.96
CA HIS A 76 -8.23 0.99 -10.41
C HIS A 76 -9.18 -0.14 -10.88
N LEU A 77 -9.08 -1.32 -10.26
CA LEU A 77 -9.95 -2.46 -10.56
C LEU A 77 -11.42 -2.12 -10.21
N ASN A 78 -11.66 -1.61 -9.00
CA ASN A 78 -13.00 -1.21 -8.56
C ASN A 78 -13.59 -0.11 -9.46
N GLY A 79 -12.79 0.91 -9.79
CA GLY A 79 -13.18 1.96 -10.74
C GLY A 79 -13.55 1.41 -12.11
N SER A 80 -12.79 0.44 -12.62
CA SER A 80 -13.06 -0.22 -13.89
C SER A 80 -14.37 -1.01 -13.89
N TYR A 81 -14.70 -1.69 -12.78
CA TYR A 81 -16.00 -2.35 -12.61
C TYR A 81 -17.16 -1.36 -12.55
N LEU A 82 -16.99 -0.25 -11.85
CA LEU A 82 -18.02 0.80 -11.74
C LEU A 82 -18.30 1.46 -13.10
N LEU A 83 -17.24 1.74 -13.86
CA LEU A 83 -17.35 2.23 -15.25
C LEU A 83 -18.06 1.22 -16.15
N LEU A 84 -17.71 -0.07 -16.06
CA LEU A 84 -18.36 -1.12 -16.84
C LEU A 84 -19.86 -1.20 -16.56
N LYS A 85 -20.26 -1.09 -15.28
CA LYS A 85 -21.68 -1.04 -14.88
C LYS A 85 -22.37 0.20 -15.45
N ARG A 86 -21.75 1.37 -15.33
CA ARG A 86 -22.32 2.64 -15.82
C ARG A 86 -22.50 2.63 -17.34
N ASP A 87 -21.50 2.16 -18.07
CA ASP A 87 -21.52 2.08 -19.53
C ASP A 87 -22.60 1.10 -20.00
N LEU A 88 -22.77 -0.02 -19.30
CA LEU A 88 -23.85 -0.97 -19.58
C LEU A 88 -25.23 -0.33 -19.39
N GLN A 89 -25.44 0.36 -18.27
CA GLN A 89 -26.72 1.03 -17.99
C GLN A 89 -27.05 2.10 -19.04
N LEU A 90 -26.10 2.97 -19.36
CA LEU A 90 -26.27 4.01 -20.39
C LEU A 90 -26.52 3.42 -21.77
N ALA A 91 -25.85 2.31 -22.12
CA ALA A 91 -26.05 1.66 -23.41
C ALA A 91 -27.41 0.96 -23.49
N ILE A 92 -27.90 0.35 -22.41
CA ILE A 92 -29.25 -0.23 -22.33
C ILE A 92 -30.30 0.88 -22.48
N GLU A 93 -30.15 1.99 -21.75
CA GLU A 93 -31.09 3.11 -21.81
C GLU A 93 -31.17 3.71 -23.22
N LYS A 94 -30.02 3.90 -23.89
CA LYS A 94 -29.97 4.35 -25.30
C LYS A 94 -30.70 3.40 -26.25
N ILE A 95 -30.51 2.09 -26.10
CA ILE A 95 -31.20 1.08 -26.91
C ILE A 95 -32.72 1.12 -26.64
N LEU A 96 -33.12 1.31 -25.38
CA LEU A 96 -34.52 1.40 -24.97
C LEU A 96 -35.21 2.63 -25.57
N VAL A 97 -34.54 3.79 -25.55
CA VAL A 97 -35.03 5.07 -26.09
C VAL A 97 -35.13 5.04 -27.62
N ALA A 98 -34.16 4.43 -28.31
CA ALA A 98 -34.17 4.36 -29.78
C ALA A 98 -35.32 3.49 -30.35
N ARG A 99 -35.88 2.57 -29.55
CA ARG A 99 -37.11 1.80 -29.82
C ARG A 99 -37.23 1.10 -31.19
N ASP A 100 -36.11 0.75 -31.82
CA ASP A 100 -36.09 0.04 -33.11
C ASP A 100 -36.26 -1.48 -32.92
N ARG A 101 -37.53 -1.94 -32.90
CA ARG A 101 -37.94 -3.31 -32.55
C ARG A 101 -37.24 -4.45 -33.31
N PRO A 102 -36.98 -4.39 -34.63
CA PRO A 102 -36.36 -5.53 -35.33
C PRO A 102 -34.87 -5.73 -34.99
N HIS A 103 -34.15 -4.70 -34.58
CA HIS A 103 -32.70 -4.77 -34.31
C HIS A 103 -32.33 -4.79 -32.82
N MET A 104 -33.26 -4.44 -31.94
CA MET A 104 -33.04 -4.29 -30.50
C MET A 104 -32.43 -5.55 -29.84
N ALA A 105 -32.95 -6.75 -30.14
CA ALA A 105 -32.45 -7.99 -29.57
C ALA A 105 -31.00 -8.31 -30.01
N LYS A 106 -30.67 -8.01 -31.27
CA LYS A 106 -29.32 -8.23 -31.82
C LYS A 106 -28.32 -7.23 -31.22
N GLN A 107 -28.71 -5.95 -31.10
CA GLN A 107 -27.89 -4.92 -30.47
C GLN A 107 -27.61 -5.21 -29.00
N LEU A 108 -28.64 -5.62 -28.25
CA LEU A 108 -28.50 -6.01 -26.85
C LEU A 108 -27.59 -7.23 -26.68
N LYS A 109 -27.75 -8.26 -27.52
CA LYS A 109 -26.88 -9.45 -27.51
C LYS A 109 -25.40 -9.09 -27.73
N VAL A 110 -25.11 -8.23 -28.71
CA VAL A 110 -23.74 -7.77 -28.99
C VAL A 110 -23.18 -6.97 -27.81
N LEU A 111 -23.99 -6.09 -27.21
CA LEU A 111 -23.60 -5.29 -26.05
C LEU A 111 -23.27 -6.20 -24.84
N ILE A 112 -24.13 -7.18 -24.54
CA ILE A 112 -23.91 -8.14 -23.45
C ILE A 112 -22.62 -8.94 -23.69
N ILE A 113 -22.40 -9.46 -24.89
CA ILE A 113 -21.17 -10.22 -25.22
C ILE A 113 -19.93 -9.34 -25.02
N LYS A 114 -19.97 -8.08 -25.47
CA LYS A 114 -18.86 -7.14 -25.33
C LYS A 114 -18.57 -6.83 -23.85
N THR A 115 -19.61 -6.60 -23.06
CA THR A 115 -19.51 -6.34 -21.61
C THR A 115 -19.02 -7.56 -20.85
N LEU A 116 -19.48 -8.76 -21.21
CA LEU A 116 -19.06 -10.02 -20.60
C LEU A 116 -17.57 -10.27 -20.86
N ARG A 117 -17.08 -10.07 -22.09
CA ARG A 117 -15.64 -10.19 -22.39
C ARG A 117 -14.80 -9.22 -21.57
N LYS A 118 -15.25 -7.97 -21.41
CA LYS A 118 -14.56 -7.00 -20.55
C LYS A 118 -14.55 -7.45 -19.09
N ASN A 119 -15.67 -7.96 -18.57
CA ASN A 119 -15.74 -8.49 -17.21
C ASN A 119 -14.77 -9.66 -17.01
N VAL A 120 -14.70 -10.60 -17.95
CA VAL A 120 -13.75 -11.72 -17.91
C VAL A 120 -12.31 -11.22 -17.88
N ALA A 121 -11.95 -10.22 -18.69
CA ALA A 121 -10.60 -9.64 -18.67
C ALA A 121 -10.27 -8.96 -17.32
N LEU A 122 -11.23 -8.22 -16.74
CA LEU A 122 -11.05 -7.63 -15.40
C LEU A 122 -10.90 -8.72 -14.32
N ASN A 123 -11.67 -9.80 -14.42
CA ASN A 123 -11.61 -10.91 -13.46
C ASN A 123 -10.26 -11.65 -13.55
N GLN A 124 -9.76 -11.87 -14.76
CA GLN A 124 -8.41 -12.43 -14.97
C GLN A 124 -7.32 -11.54 -14.38
N PHE A 125 -7.43 -10.22 -14.56
CA PHE A 125 -6.52 -9.26 -13.93
C PHE A 125 -6.60 -9.33 -12.39
N GLY A 126 -7.80 -9.42 -11.83
CA GLY A 126 -8.01 -9.62 -10.40
C GLY A 126 -7.37 -10.91 -9.87
N GLN A 127 -7.53 -12.03 -10.59
CA GLN A 127 -6.89 -13.30 -10.23
C GLN A 127 -5.36 -13.24 -10.26
N GLN A 128 -4.78 -12.55 -11.24
CA GLN A 128 -3.33 -12.33 -11.30
C GLN A 128 -2.82 -11.49 -10.13
N LEU A 129 -3.57 -10.45 -9.76
CA LEU A 129 -3.27 -9.59 -8.63
C LEU A 129 -3.35 -10.36 -7.30
N GLU A 130 -4.40 -11.16 -7.12
CA GLU A 130 -4.57 -12.02 -5.95
C GLU A 130 -3.41 -13.02 -5.83
N ALA A 131 -3.04 -13.70 -6.91
CA ALA A 131 -1.94 -14.66 -6.91
C ALA A 131 -0.58 -14.05 -6.50
N GLN A 132 -0.30 -12.80 -6.91
CA GLN A 132 0.95 -12.13 -6.56
C GLN A 132 0.97 -11.53 -5.15
N TYR A 133 -0.15 -10.95 -4.70
CA TYR A 133 -0.18 -10.16 -3.47
C TYR A 133 -0.74 -10.88 -2.25
N THR A 134 -1.46 -11.99 -2.40
CA THR A 134 -2.07 -12.71 -1.25
C THR A 134 -1.04 -13.11 -0.20
N VAL A 135 0.06 -13.74 -0.62
CA VAL A 135 1.12 -14.19 0.30
C VAL A 135 1.82 -12.99 0.95
N ARG A 136 2.12 -11.94 0.17
CA ARG A 136 2.79 -10.73 0.67
C ARG A 136 1.94 -10.02 1.72
N VAL A 137 0.66 -9.85 1.45
CA VAL A 137 -0.30 -9.24 2.38
C VAL A 137 -0.43 -10.08 3.65
N PHE A 138 -0.54 -11.42 3.52
CA PHE A 138 -0.60 -12.31 4.67
C PHE A 138 0.63 -12.17 5.59
N ILE A 139 1.83 -12.16 5.01
CA ILE A 139 3.07 -11.98 5.76
C ILE A 139 3.08 -10.61 6.47
N MET A 140 2.73 -9.53 5.77
CA MET A 140 2.67 -8.19 6.38
C MET A 140 1.68 -8.13 7.55
N PHE A 141 0.49 -8.72 7.40
CA PHE A 141 -0.50 -8.76 8.48
C PHE A 141 -0.06 -9.62 9.67
N ALA A 142 0.60 -10.75 9.43
CA ALA A 142 1.12 -11.61 10.49
C ALA A 142 2.19 -10.88 11.32
N PHE A 143 3.14 -10.19 10.66
CA PHE A 143 4.14 -9.37 11.35
C PHE A 143 3.51 -8.20 12.10
N ALA A 144 2.55 -7.50 11.50
CA ALA A 144 1.84 -6.40 12.15
C ALA A 144 1.12 -6.87 13.42
N ALA A 145 0.44 -8.02 13.38
CA ALA A 145 -0.22 -8.60 14.56
C ALA A 145 0.80 -8.95 15.65
N GLY A 146 1.91 -9.60 15.30
CA GLY A 146 2.97 -9.92 16.25
C GLY A 146 3.59 -8.68 16.91
N LEU A 147 3.87 -7.64 16.11
CA LEU A 147 4.40 -6.36 16.60
C LEU A 147 3.39 -5.65 17.51
N LEU A 148 2.10 -5.66 17.17
CA LEU A 148 1.06 -5.08 18.01
C LEU A 148 0.94 -5.80 19.36
N CYS A 149 1.05 -7.13 19.37
CA CYS A 149 1.09 -7.90 20.61
C CYS A 149 2.32 -7.55 21.47
N ALA A 150 3.50 -7.46 20.87
CA ALA A 150 4.74 -7.10 21.58
C ALA A 150 4.70 -5.66 22.12
N LEU A 151 4.20 -4.71 21.31
CA LEU A 151 4.01 -3.31 21.72
C LEU A 151 3.01 -3.20 22.86
N SER A 152 1.92 -3.96 22.80
CA SER A 152 0.92 -4.00 23.86
C SER A 152 1.54 -4.53 25.15
N PHE A 153 2.29 -5.63 25.11
CA PHE A 153 3.00 -6.15 26.28
C PHE A 153 3.95 -5.10 26.88
N LYS A 154 4.76 -4.45 26.04
CA LYS A 154 5.70 -3.39 26.48
C LYS A 154 5.00 -2.13 27.02
N ALA A 155 3.79 -1.82 26.57
CA ALA A 155 3.03 -0.68 27.09
C ALA A 155 2.38 -0.98 28.45
N TYR A 156 2.15 -2.26 28.76
CA TYR A 156 1.56 -2.70 30.03
C TYR A 156 2.60 -2.95 31.14
N THR A 157 3.84 -3.31 30.80
CA THR A 157 4.96 -3.51 31.75
C THR A 157 5.88 -2.31 31.84
#